data_AF-A0A956D6Q7-F1
#
_entry.id   AF-A0A956D6Q7-F1
#
_cell.length_a   1.000
_cell.length_b   1.000
_cell.length_c   1.000
_cell.angle_alpha   90.00
_cell.angle_beta   90.00
_cell.angle_gamma   90.00
#
_symmetry.space_group_name_H-M   'P 1'
#
loop_
_entity.id
_entity.type
_entity.pdbx_description
1 polymer ?
#
loop_
_entity_poly.entity_id
_entity_poly.type
_entity_poly.pdbx_seq_one_letter_code
_entity_poly.pdbx_strand_id
1 'polypeptide(L)'
;MDRYGIRLRFTAPPDETQLERLRATFPHLAELAPATLRERLSEQSVVVLRGLFSRDEGDAVVLQLANVGLDAEPFGNDYGLPYLRRELPAPDATWESAETALEVVFRPSFTPEVIVRLWTHDARDRLQLSSYNALVYHEHFGAPHWQNEDLYPRRERKIRKRRRGRSLWEDLPLDPPPARELPSEESANVPSLALFEAAERIPNVPRRLGIDGMLIDVELRRGERHETRELWSPRASDAPEAFDLLRRIHALAWLRLTKRESRRRLEELHSWLDLGAPVERLGGVPPVVRMWGVLTMREAEAIHAVLGELTPTGGVLDLSDVNSISGEALELFVDAASRLQIVARPSVRALLGRRAGIPSTQLHESRAEAIAAVTA
;
A
#
# COMPACT_ATOMS: atom_id res chain seq x y z
N MET A 1 13.53 21.71 -17.77
CA MET A 1 12.56 20.92 -18.55
C MET A 1 11.80 20.07 -17.56
N ASP A 2 10.50 20.32 -17.43
CA ASP A 2 9.64 19.53 -16.56
C ASP A 2 9.43 18.13 -17.17
N ARG A 3 9.19 17.13 -16.32
CA ARG A 3 8.83 15.79 -16.81
C ARG A 3 7.35 15.80 -17.15
N TYR A 4 7.01 15.87 -18.43
CA TYR A 4 5.64 15.72 -18.92
C TYR A 4 5.36 14.23 -19.18
N GLY A 5 4.32 13.70 -18.54
CA GLY A 5 3.85 12.36 -18.84
C GLY A 5 2.86 12.37 -19.98
N ILE A 6 2.77 11.26 -20.69
CA ILE A 6 1.70 10.99 -21.63
C ILE A 6 1.13 9.64 -21.27
N ARG A 7 -0.19 9.61 -21.10
CA ARG A 7 -0.90 8.38 -20.80
C ARG A 7 -1.49 7.82 -22.07
N LEU A 8 -1.43 6.51 -22.20
CA LEU A 8 -1.95 5.72 -23.31
C LEU A 8 -2.93 4.68 -22.79
N ARG A 9 -4.07 4.53 -23.46
CA ARG A 9 -5.01 3.43 -23.21
C ARG A 9 -5.02 2.45 -24.36
N PHE A 10 -5.00 1.17 -24.04
CA PHE A 10 -5.03 0.09 -25.01
C PHE A 10 -6.30 -0.73 -24.83
N THR A 11 -7.19 -0.69 -25.82
CA THR A 11 -8.35 -1.60 -25.91
C THR A 11 -8.01 -2.90 -26.63
N ALA A 12 -6.84 -2.96 -27.25
CA ALA A 12 -6.27 -4.10 -27.96
C ALA A 12 -4.73 -3.97 -27.98
N PRO A 13 -3.99 -5.07 -28.23
CA PRO A 13 -2.54 -5.00 -28.43
C PRO A 13 -2.17 -4.00 -29.53
N PRO A 14 -1.15 -3.16 -29.34
CA PRO A 14 -0.78 -2.16 -30.33
C PRO A 14 -0.26 -2.81 -31.63
N ASP A 15 -0.70 -2.26 -32.76
CA ASP A 15 -0.22 -2.68 -34.07
C ASP A 15 1.22 -2.21 -34.35
N GLU A 16 1.77 -2.58 -35.51
CA GLU A 16 3.14 -2.25 -35.87
C GLU A 16 3.37 -0.73 -36.03
N THR A 17 2.41 -0.02 -36.64
CA THR A 17 2.45 1.44 -36.83
C THR A 17 2.45 2.16 -35.49
N GLN A 18 1.62 1.69 -34.55
CA GLN A 18 1.52 2.22 -33.20
C GLN A 18 2.81 2.00 -32.41
N LEU A 19 3.41 0.81 -32.50
CA LEU A 19 4.68 0.51 -31.84
C LEU A 19 5.84 1.33 -32.39
N GLU A 20 5.92 1.53 -33.71
CA GLU A 20 6.92 2.38 -34.34
C GLU A 20 6.80 3.82 -33.85
N ARG A 21 5.57 4.37 -33.82
CA ARG A 21 5.33 5.71 -33.31
C ARG A 21 5.71 5.84 -31.84
N LEU A 22 5.37 4.86 -31.00
CA LEU A 22 5.73 4.84 -29.59
C LEU A 22 7.24 4.83 -29.38
N ARG A 23 7.97 4.01 -30.14
CA ARG A 23 9.44 3.94 -30.04
C ARG A 23 10.13 5.20 -30.55
N ALA A 24 9.57 5.86 -31.58
CA ALA A 24 10.06 7.15 -32.06
C ALA A 24 9.84 8.27 -31.03
N THR A 25 8.70 8.23 -30.33
CA THR A 25 8.29 9.23 -29.34
C THR A 25 9.00 9.05 -28.00
N PHE A 26 9.24 7.80 -27.61
CA PHE A 26 9.84 7.41 -26.33
C PHE A 26 11.08 6.54 -26.57
N PRO A 27 12.27 7.15 -26.72
CA PRO A 27 13.47 6.43 -27.13
C PRO A 27 13.86 5.26 -26.22
N HIS A 28 13.53 5.31 -24.93
CA HIS A 28 13.77 4.20 -23.99
C HIS A 28 13.00 2.92 -24.34
N LEU A 29 11.90 3.01 -25.10
CA LEU A 29 11.18 1.84 -25.62
C LEU A 29 11.92 1.18 -26.79
N ALA A 30 12.90 1.85 -27.40
CA ALA A 30 13.70 1.28 -28.48
C ALA A 30 14.57 0.10 -28.00
N GLU A 31 14.91 0.08 -26.70
CA GLU A 31 15.69 -0.99 -26.04
C GLU A 31 14.94 -2.33 -25.96
N LEU A 32 13.62 -2.31 -26.09
CA LEU A 32 12.79 -3.51 -26.07
C LEU A 32 12.55 -4.03 -27.49
N ALA A 33 12.65 -5.36 -27.65
CA ALA A 33 12.24 -6.01 -28.89
C ALA A 33 10.74 -5.75 -29.16
N PRO A 34 10.31 -5.50 -30.41
CA PRO A 34 8.91 -5.16 -30.73
C PRO A 34 7.88 -6.16 -30.20
N ALA A 35 8.19 -7.46 -30.26
CA ALA A 35 7.32 -8.51 -29.74
C ALA A 35 7.14 -8.41 -28.21
N THR A 36 8.24 -8.21 -27.48
CA THR A 36 8.22 -8.04 -26.02
C THR A 36 7.52 -6.75 -25.59
N LEU A 37 7.72 -5.66 -26.34
CA LEU A 37 7.01 -4.41 -26.09
C LEU A 37 5.50 -4.58 -26.32
N ARG A 38 5.11 -5.21 -27.43
CA ARG A 38 3.70 -5.51 -27.72
C ARG A 38 3.05 -6.36 -26.63
N GLU A 39 3.72 -7.43 -26.20
CA GLU A 39 3.27 -8.30 -25.12
C GLU A 39 3.04 -7.50 -23.83
N ARG A 40 4.05 -6.73 -23.38
CA ARG A 40 3.95 -5.91 -22.16
C ARG A 40 2.86 -4.84 -22.23
N LEU A 41 2.71 -4.17 -23.38
CA LEU A 41 1.65 -3.18 -23.57
C LEU A 41 0.26 -3.84 -23.65
N SER A 42 0.18 -5.10 -24.13
CA SER A 42 -1.09 -5.83 -24.22
C SER A 42 -1.59 -6.38 -22.89
N GLU A 43 -0.69 -6.57 -21.92
CA GLU A 43 -1.04 -6.98 -20.55
C GLU A 43 -1.61 -5.83 -19.70
N GLN A 44 -1.52 -4.59 -20.18
CA GLN A 44 -1.94 -3.40 -19.45
C GLN A 44 -3.02 -2.63 -20.23
N SER A 45 -4.16 -2.37 -19.59
CA SER A 45 -5.22 -1.54 -20.17
C SER A 45 -4.79 -0.07 -20.32
N VAL A 46 -3.82 0.36 -19.52
CA VAL A 46 -3.31 1.74 -19.45
C VAL A 46 -1.81 1.71 -19.21
N VAL A 47 -1.07 2.54 -19.95
CA VAL A 47 0.38 2.70 -19.81
C VAL A 47 0.72 4.18 -19.74
N VAL A 48 1.61 4.55 -18.82
CA VAL A 48 2.05 5.93 -18.63
C VAL A 48 3.51 6.02 -19.02
N LEU A 49 3.77 6.74 -20.10
CA LEU A 49 5.10 6.95 -20.62
C LEU A 49 5.56 8.36 -20.26
N ARG A 50 6.72 8.47 -19.63
CA ARG A 50 7.30 9.76 -19.27
C ARG A 50 8.33 10.16 -20.30
N GLY A 51 8.19 11.37 -20.84
CA GLY A 51 9.18 11.99 -21.70
C GLY A 51 9.68 13.31 -21.12
N LEU A 52 10.77 13.82 -21.70
CA LEU A 52 11.27 15.15 -21.41
C LEU A 52 10.68 16.10 -22.45
N PHE A 53 9.46 16.55 -22.17
CA PHE A 53 8.73 17.50 -23.01
C PHE A 53 8.38 18.75 -22.19
N SER A 54 8.41 19.91 -22.81
CA SER A 54 7.61 21.05 -22.34
C SER A 54 6.11 20.75 -22.51
N ARG A 55 5.23 21.57 -21.91
CA ARG A 55 3.78 21.39 -22.02
C ARG A 55 3.29 21.43 -23.47
N ASP A 56 3.76 22.41 -24.25
CA ASP A 56 3.39 22.57 -25.66
C ASP A 56 3.89 21.41 -26.53
N GLU A 57 5.10 20.90 -26.25
CA GLU A 57 5.63 19.70 -26.89
C GLU A 57 4.81 18.46 -26.52
N GLY A 58 4.41 18.35 -25.25
CA GLY A 58 3.58 17.25 -24.76
C GLY A 58 2.22 17.17 -25.44
N ASP A 59 1.54 18.30 -25.62
CA ASP A 59 0.25 18.38 -26.32
C ASP A 59 0.41 18.02 -27.82
N ALA A 60 1.51 18.45 -28.45
CA ALA A 60 1.83 18.05 -29.81
C ALA A 60 2.08 16.54 -29.94
N VAL A 61 2.77 15.93 -28.97
CA VAL A 61 3.00 14.49 -28.94
C VAL A 61 1.70 13.70 -28.75
N VAL A 62 0.80 14.16 -27.89
CA VAL A 62 -0.53 13.55 -27.73
C VAL A 62 -1.28 13.52 -29.05
N LEU A 63 -1.31 14.64 -29.79
CA LEU A 63 -1.92 14.70 -31.11
C LEU A 63 -1.26 13.73 -32.11
N GLN A 64 0.06 13.59 -32.08
CA GLN A 64 0.78 12.64 -32.94
C GLN A 64 0.44 11.18 -32.64
N LEU A 65 0.26 10.84 -31.36
CA LEU A 65 -0.14 9.49 -30.93
C LEU A 65 -1.60 9.22 -31.30
N ALA A 66 -2.49 10.20 -31.11
CA ALA A 66 -3.88 10.12 -31.55
C ALA A 66 -4.02 9.88 -33.06
N ASN A 67 -3.14 10.48 -33.87
CA ASN A 67 -3.13 10.30 -35.33
C ASN A 67 -2.78 8.87 -35.78
N VAL A 68 -2.14 8.05 -34.93
CA VAL A 68 -1.91 6.62 -35.20
C VAL A 68 -2.94 5.74 -34.49
N GLY A 69 -4.05 6.32 -34.04
CA GLY A 69 -5.15 5.60 -33.40
C GLY A 69 -4.87 5.18 -31.96
N LEU A 70 -3.87 5.77 -31.29
CA LEU A 70 -3.65 5.56 -29.86
C LEU A 70 -4.51 6.53 -29.06
N ASP A 71 -5.24 6.02 -28.08
CA ASP A 71 -5.92 6.87 -27.10
C ASP A 71 -4.88 7.46 -26.16
N ALA A 72 -4.43 8.68 -26.47
CA ALA A 72 -3.39 9.40 -25.76
C ALA A 72 -3.94 10.69 -25.15
N GLU A 73 -3.46 11.03 -23.96
CA GLU A 73 -3.81 12.28 -23.29
C GLU A 73 -2.61 12.85 -22.51
N PRO A 74 -2.55 14.17 -22.35
CA PRO A 74 -1.52 14.78 -21.53
C PRO A 74 -1.67 14.33 -20.08
N PHE A 75 -0.57 13.88 -19.48
CA PHE A 75 -0.50 13.58 -18.05
C PHE A 75 0.37 14.62 -17.37
N GLY A 76 -0.30 15.67 -16.87
CA GLY A 76 0.32 16.64 -15.97
C GLY A 76 0.53 16.06 -14.57
N ASN A 77 1.23 16.81 -13.71
CA ASN A 77 1.26 16.56 -12.26
C ASN A 77 -0.11 16.82 -11.59
N ASP A 78 -1.19 16.97 -12.36
CA ASP A 78 -2.54 17.02 -11.84
C ASP A 78 -2.92 15.63 -11.37
N TYR A 79 -2.75 15.44 -10.06
CA TYR A 79 -3.33 14.34 -9.33
C TYR A 79 -4.84 14.35 -9.60
N GLY A 80 -5.32 13.53 -10.55
CA GLY A 80 -6.71 13.50 -11.04
C GLY A 80 -7.60 12.47 -10.33
N LEU A 81 -8.47 12.93 -9.42
CA LEU A 81 -9.50 12.13 -8.72
C LEU A 81 -10.54 11.49 -9.67
N PRO A 82 -11.13 12.23 -10.64
CA PRO A 82 -12.12 11.66 -11.57
C PRO A 82 -11.53 10.58 -12.47
N TYR A 83 -10.21 10.62 -12.63
CA TYR A 83 -9.46 9.84 -13.57
C TYR A 83 -9.17 8.41 -13.05
N LEU A 84 -8.70 8.32 -11.81
CA LEU A 84 -8.47 7.05 -11.10
C LEU A 84 -9.75 6.18 -11.01
N ARG A 85 -10.94 6.79 -10.97
CA ARG A 85 -12.22 6.06 -10.98
C ARG A 85 -12.48 5.29 -12.27
N ARG A 86 -11.99 5.76 -13.42
CA ARG A 86 -12.21 5.11 -14.73
C ARG A 86 -11.27 3.94 -14.99
N GLU A 87 -10.12 3.90 -14.32
CA GLU A 87 -9.09 2.87 -14.55
C GLU A 87 -9.12 1.72 -13.54
N LEU A 88 -9.64 1.99 -12.34
CA LEU A 88 -9.88 0.93 -11.38
C LEU A 88 -11.08 0.11 -11.83
N PRO A 89 -11.00 -1.24 -11.80
CA PRO A 89 -12.13 -2.07 -12.18
C PRO A 89 -13.36 -1.58 -11.41
N ALA A 90 -14.42 -1.30 -12.17
CA ALA A 90 -15.70 -0.97 -11.58
C ALA A 90 -16.03 -2.09 -10.58
N PRO A 91 -16.55 -1.74 -9.39
CA PRO A 91 -17.10 -2.78 -8.54
C PRO A 91 -18.16 -3.53 -9.34
N ASP A 92 -18.37 -4.82 -9.05
CA ASP A 92 -19.38 -5.61 -9.77
C ASP A 92 -20.71 -4.85 -9.78
N ALA A 93 -21.48 -4.93 -10.87
CA ALA A 93 -22.70 -4.12 -11.05
C ALA A 93 -23.70 -4.19 -9.88
N THR A 94 -23.66 -5.26 -9.08
CA THR A 94 -24.45 -5.41 -7.84
C THR A 94 -24.08 -4.42 -6.72
N TRP A 95 -22.92 -3.77 -6.82
CA TRP A 95 -22.38 -2.78 -5.88
C TRP A 95 -22.38 -1.36 -6.47
N GLU A 96 -22.66 -1.19 -7.76
CA GLU A 96 -22.97 0.15 -8.32
C GLU A 96 -24.26 0.71 -7.71
N SER A 97 -25.16 -0.17 -7.23
CA SER A 97 -26.34 0.14 -6.42
C SER A 97 -26.07 0.15 -4.90
N ALA A 98 -24.81 0.18 -4.45
CA ALA A 98 -24.50 0.25 -3.03
C ALA A 98 -25.20 1.45 -2.38
N GLU A 99 -25.81 1.23 -1.22
CA GLU A 99 -26.53 2.29 -0.50
C GLU A 99 -25.55 3.38 -0.03
N THR A 100 -24.32 2.98 0.32
CA THR A 100 -23.23 3.91 0.62
C THR A 100 -21.86 3.42 0.11
N ALA A 101 -21.01 4.36 -0.27
CA ALA A 101 -19.61 4.10 -0.58
C ALA A 101 -18.71 5.20 0.03
N LEU A 102 -17.61 4.77 0.63
CA LEU A 102 -16.54 5.60 1.16
C LEU A 102 -15.26 5.31 0.38
N GLU A 103 -14.70 6.32 -0.26
CA GLU A 103 -13.44 6.22 -0.98
C GLU A 103 -12.43 7.19 -0.38
N VAL A 104 -11.24 6.70 -0.05
CA VAL A 104 -10.13 7.51 0.47
C VAL A 104 -8.94 7.38 -0.45
N VAL A 105 -8.54 8.51 -1.03
CA VAL A 105 -7.46 8.62 -2.00
C VAL A 105 -6.30 9.36 -1.35
N PHE A 106 -5.18 8.67 -1.16
CA PHE A 106 -3.95 9.20 -0.60
C PHE A 106 -3.05 9.70 -1.73
N ARG A 107 -2.63 10.97 -1.68
CA ARG A 107 -1.88 11.67 -2.74
C ARG A 107 -0.57 12.26 -2.21
N PRO A 108 0.49 11.46 -2.08
CA PRO A 108 1.79 11.96 -1.70
C PRO A 108 2.38 12.81 -2.85
N SER A 109 3.03 13.93 -2.48
CA SER A 109 3.63 14.94 -3.37
C SER A 109 4.61 14.42 -4.44
N PHE A 110 5.04 13.16 -4.36
CA PHE A 110 6.06 12.57 -5.23
C PHE A 110 5.66 11.19 -5.81
N THR A 111 4.37 10.83 -5.66
CA THR A 111 3.63 9.64 -6.18
C THR A 111 4.14 8.27 -5.77
N PRO A 112 3.42 7.64 -4.83
CA PRO A 112 2.31 6.78 -5.25
C PRO A 112 0.92 7.17 -4.74
N GLU A 113 -0.07 7.27 -5.63
CA GLU A 113 -1.47 7.35 -5.22
C GLU A 113 -1.94 5.98 -4.74
N VAL A 114 -2.50 5.93 -3.52
CA VAL A 114 -3.13 4.72 -2.98
C VAL A 114 -4.58 5.02 -2.72
N ILE A 115 -5.45 4.12 -3.13
CA ILE A 115 -6.89 4.26 -3.03
C ILE A 115 -7.38 3.12 -2.17
N VAL A 116 -7.98 3.48 -1.05
CA VAL A 116 -8.74 2.57 -0.20
C VAL A 116 -10.22 2.84 -0.44
N ARG A 117 -10.92 1.88 -1.02
CA ARG A 117 -12.37 1.97 -1.23
C ARG A 117 -13.08 1.00 -0.34
N LEU A 118 -14.09 1.48 0.36
CA LEU A 118 -14.99 0.72 1.19
C LEU A 118 -16.42 0.93 0.66
N TRP A 119 -17.05 -0.13 0.16
CA TRP A 119 -18.48 -0.12 -0.17
C TRP A 119 -19.25 -0.87 0.89
N THR A 120 -20.45 -0.37 1.20
CA THR A 120 -21.39 -1.10 2.04
C THR A 120 -22.71 -1.25 1.28
N HIS A 121 -23.21 -2.48 1.22
CA HIS A 121 -24.46 -2.83 0.59
C HIS A 121 -25.13 -3.93 1.42
N ASP A 122 -26.28 -3.62 2.00
CA ASP A 122 -26.94 -4.43 3.03
C ASP A 122 -25.99 -4.72 4.23
N ALA A 123 -25.86 -6.00 4.62
CA ALA A 123 -24.96 -6.48 5.67
C ALA A 123 -23.57 -6.91 5.15
N ARG A 124 -23.19 -6.44 3.95
CA ARG A 124 -21.92 -6.79 3.30
C ARG A 124 -21.10 -5.55 3.04
N ASP A 125 -19.81 -5.72 3.26
CA ASP A 125 -18.78 -4.73 3.04
C ASP A 125 -17.81 -5.24 1.98
N ARG A 126 -17.26 -4.34 1.18
CA ARG A 126 -16.18 -4.64 0.23
C ARG A 126 -15.07 -3.65 0.44
N LEU A 127 -13.84 -4.13 0.55
CA LEU A 127 -12.66 -3.28 0.51
C LEU A 127 -11.85 -3.55 -0.75
N GLN A 128 -11.33 -2.47 -1.31
CA GLN A 128 -10.35 -2.52 -2.37
C GLN A 128 -9.19 -1.62 -2.01
N LEU A 129 -7.98 -2.15 -2.22
CA LEU A 129 -6.75 -1.37 -2.21
C LEU A 129 -6.19 -1.33 -3.62
N SER A 130 -5.96 -0.13 -4.12
CA SER A 130 -5.43 0.07 -5.45
C SER A 130 -4.35 1.14 -5.43
N SER A 131 -3.48 1.11 -6.42
CA SER A 131 -2.53 2.19 -6.62
C SER A 131 -2.25 2.43 -8.10
N TYR A 132 -1.67 3.59 -8.41
CA TYR A 132 -1.40 4.01 -9.79
C TYR A 132 -0.70 2.95 -10.66
N ASN A 133 0.21 2.17 -10.08
CA ASN A 133 1.02 1.20 -10.82
C ASN A 133 0.47 -0.24 -10.79
N ALA A 134 -0.59 -0.49 -10.02
CA ALA A 134 -1.20 -1.80 -9.91
C ALA A 134 -2.50 -1.73 -9.10
N LEU A 135 -3.51 -2.44 -9.60
CA LEU A 135 -4.57 -2.95 -8.77
C LEU A 135 -3.99 -4.01 -7.82
N VAL A 136 -3.90 -3.69 -6.53
CA VAL A 136 -3.21 -4.55 -5.58
C VAL A 136 -4.15 -5.62 -5.03
N TYR A 137 -5.41 -5.25 -4.72
CA TYR A 137 -6.34 -6.20 -4.10
C TYR A 137 -7.82 -5.81 -4.05
N HIS A 138 -8.69 -6.83 -4.00
CA HIS A 138 -10.11 -6.73 -3.62
C HIS A 138 -10.49 -7.91 -2.72
N GLU A 139 -11.33 -7.64 -1.73
CA GLU A 139 -11.98 -8.70 -0.96
C GLU A 139 -13.36 -8.26 -0.49
N HIS A 140 -14.24 -9.25 -0.38
CA HIS A 140 -15.60 -9.10 0.09
C HIS A 140 -15.68 -9.66 1.50
N PHE A 141 -16.34 -8.93 2.39
CA PHE A 141 -16.57 -9.34 3.77
C PHE A 141 -18.04 -9.22 4.10
N GLY A 142 -18.60 -10.24 4.74
CA GLY A 142 -19.87 -10.09 5.45
C GLY A 142 -19.62 -9.53 6.85
N ALA A 143 -20.70 -9.17 7.53
CA ALA A 143 -20.71 -8.97 8.98
C ALA A 143 -19.83 -10.02 9.70
N PRO A 144 -19.19 -9.67 10.83
CA PRO A 144 -18.29 -10.57 11.54
C PRO A 144 -18.92 -11.96 11.71
N HIS A 145 -18.16 -12.96 11.33
CA HIS A 145 -18.54 -14.37 11.17
C HIS A 145 -18.97 -15.06 12.47
N TRP A 146 -19.08 -14.32 13.57
CA TRP A 146 -19.58 -14.80 14.86
C TRP A 146 -21.09 -14.63 15.04
N GLN A 147 -21.84 -14.08 14.06
CA GLN A 147 -23.30 -13.90 14.20
C GLN A 147 -24.19 -14.72 13.26
N ASN A 148 -23.67 -15.51 12.31
CA ASN A 148 -24.54 -16.28 11.41
C ASN A 148 -23.91 -17.61 10.98
N GLU A 149 -23.96 -18.62 11.85
CA GLU A 149 -23.67 -20.01 11.46
C GLU A 149 -24.77 -20.62 10.57
N ASP A 150 -25.96 -20.00 10.48
CA ASP A 150 -27.13 -20.60 9.83
C ASP A 150 -27.33 -20.23 8.35
N LEU A 151 -26.55 -19.31 7.77
CA LEU A 151 -26.83 -18.77 6.42
C LEU A 151 -25.95 -19.29 5.27
N TYR A 152 -25.05 -20.25 5.52
CA TYR A 152 -24.25 -20.86 4.45
C TYR A 152 -24.24 -22.39 4.55
N PRO A 153 -25.00 -23.12 3.70
CA PRO A 153 -24.80 -24.55 3.56
C PRO A 153 -23.39 -24.76 2.98
N ARG A 154 -22.54 -25.47 3.73
CA ARG A 154 -21.19 -25.90 3.31
C ARG A 154 -21.26 -26.58 1.95
N ARG A 155 -21.06 -25.82 0.86
CA ARG A 155 -20.80 -26.40 -0.45
C ARG A 155 -19.31 -26.68 -0.55
N GLU A 156 -18.94 -27.92 -0.28
CA GLU A 156 -17.66 -28.50 -0.66
C GLU A 156 -17.42 -28.27 -2.17
N ARG A 157 -16.68 -27.22 -2.53
CA ARG A 157 -16.19 -27.06 -3.89
C ARG A 157 -14.98 -27.98 -4.06
N LYS A 158 -15.21 -29.13 -4.69
CA LYS A 158 -14.14 -29.96 -5.29
C LYS A 158 -13.39 -29.12 -6.32
N ILE A 159 -12.22 -28.62 -5.96
CA ILE A 159 -11.30 -27.94 -6.87
C ILE A 159 -10.76 -28.99 -7.87
N ARG A 160 -11.28 -28.97 -9.10
CA ARG A 160 -10.71 -29.73 -10.21
C ARG A 160 -9.42 -29.04 -10.66
N LYS A 161 -8.28 -29.63 -10.31
CA LYS A 161 -6.95 -29.29 -10.82
C LYS A 161 -6.93 -29.38 -12.36
N ARG A 162 -6.83 -28.26 -13.07
CA ARG A 162 -6.33 -28.23 -14.45
C ARG A 162 -4.85 -27.86 -14.43
N ARG A 163 -4.00 -28.86 -14.67
CA ARG A 163 -2.57 -28.69 -15.00
C ARG A 163 -2.44 -27.90 -16.30
N ARG A 164 -1.72 -26.78 -16.30
CA ARG A 164 -0.88 -26.29 -17.40
C ARG A 164 0.02 -25.14 -16.90
N GLY A 165 1.33 -25.29 -17.10
CA GLY A 165 2.35 -24.24 -16.97
C GLY A 165 2.86 -23.97 -15.56
N ARG A 166 3.91 -24.68 -15.12
CA ARG A 166 4.65 -24.42 -13.87
C ARG A 166 5.37 -23.07 -13.95
N SER A 167 4.95 -22.11 -13.13
CA SER A 167 5.76 -20.96 -12.71
C SER A 167 6.67 -21.41 -11.55
N LEU A 168 7.95 -21.04 -11.61
CA LEU A 168 9.01 -21.42 -10.67
C LEU A 168 8.91 -20.79 -9.27
N TRP A 169 7.73 -20.30 -8.88
CA TRP A 169 7.52 -19.51 -7.64
C TRP A 169 6.44 -20.08 -6.70
N GLU A 170 5.87 -21.26 -6.98
CA GLU A 170 4.71 -21.79 -6.24
C GLU A 170 5.00 -22.68 -5.01
N ASP A 171 6.26 -22.91 -4.63
CA ASP A 171 6.59 -23.84 -3.53
C ASP A 171 7.18 -23.14 -2.29
N LEU A 172 6.54 -22.07 -1.79
CA LEU A 172 6.71 -21.68 -0.39
C LEU A 172 5.42 -21.99 0.39
N PRO A 173 5.47 -22.83 1.44
CA PRO A 173 4.31 -23.04 2.29
C PRO A 173 3.94 -21.70 2.93
N LEU A 174 2.77 -21.18 2.56
CA LEU A 174 2.14 -20.07 3.26
C LEU A 174 1.60 -20.62 4.58
N ASP A 175 2.41 -20.57 5.63
CA ASP A 175 1.89 -20.72 6.99
C ASP A 175 0.81 -19.65 7.23
N PRO A 176 -0.29 -19.97 7.93
CA PRO A 176 -1.28 -18.97 8.31
C PRO A 176 -0.56 -17.89 9.14
N PRO A 177 -0.80 -16.59 8.88
CA PRO A 177 -0.14 -15.55 9.63
C PRO A 177 -0.51 -15.67 11.12
N PRO A 178 0.47 -15.65 12.04
CA PRO A 178 0.21 -15.67 13.48
C PRO A 178 -0.60 -14.45 13.92
N ALA A 179 -1.30 -14.56 15.05
CA ALA A 179 -2.16 -13.52 15.63
C ALA A 179 -1.37 -12.23 15.88
N ARG A 180 -1.92 -11.09 15.42
CA ARG A 180 -1.22 -9.81 15.29
C ARG A 180 -1.78 -8.79 16.27
N GLU A 181 -0.93 -8.18 17.07
CA GLU A 181 -1.30 -6.95 17.76
C GLU A 181 -1.08 -5.76 16.82
N LEU A 182 -2.18 -5.08 16.53
CA LEU A 182 -2.33 -3.97 15.59
C LEU A 182 -2.79 -2.72 16.36
N PRO A 183 -3.05 -1.57 15.69
CA PRO A 183 -4.08 -0.65 16.20
C PRO A 183 -5.23 -1.50 16.75
N SER A 184 -5.57 -1.29 18.04
CA SER A 184 -6.36 -2.23 18.86
C SER A 184 -7.47 -2.92 18.07
N GLU A 185 -7.76 -4.20 18.32
CA GLU A 185 -8.87 -4.91 17.64
C GLU A 185 -10.19 -4.09 17.68
N GLU A 186 -10.39 -3.27 18.72
CA GLU A 186 -11.48 -2.29 18.84
C GLU A 186 -11.54 -1.26 17.70
N SER A 187 -10.37 -0.82 17.21
CA SER A 187 -10.23 0.16 16.13
C SER A 187 -10.58 -0.40 14.76
N ALA A 188 -10.54 -1.73 14.61
CA ALA A 188 -10.81 -2.41 13.35
C ALA A 188 -12.14 -3.20 13.35
N ASN A 189 -12.74 -3.41 14.52
CA ASN A 189 -14.12 -3.91 14.68
C ASN A 189 -15.19 -2.83 14.53
N VAL A 190 -14.89 -1.77 13.77
CA VAL A 190 -15.82 -0.67 13.53
C VAL A 190 -16.73 -1.06 12.36
N PRO A 191 -18.07 -1.05 12.53
CA PRO A 191 -18.98 -1.28 11.42
C PRO A 191 -18.71 -0.26 10.30
N SER A 192 -18.70 -0.70 9.05
CA SER A 192 -18.39 0.18 7.91
C SER A 192 -19.31 1.40 7.81
N LEU A 193 -20.58 1.27 8.24
CA LEU A 193 -21.50 2.40 8.38
C LEU A 193 -21.01 3.46 9.38
N ALA A 194 -20.40 3.06 10.50
CA ALA A 194 -19.84 4.00 11.48
C ALA A 194 -18.62 4.75 10.91
N LEU A 195 -17.84 4.13 10.02
CA LEU A 195 -16.79 4.83 9.28
C LEU A 195 -17.36 5.87 8.31
N PHE A 196 -18.47 5.54 7.64
CA PHE A 196 -19.17 6.48 6.78
C PHE A 196 -19.73 7.68 7.57
N GLU A 197 -20.42 7.43 8.69
CA GLU A 197 -20.94 8.50 9.56
C GLU A 197 -19.83 9.35 10.20
N ALA A 198 -18.68 8.76 10.51
CA ALA A 198 -17.52 9.50 10.97
C ALA A 198 -16.99 10.41 9.85
N ALA A 199 -16.87 9.88 8.63
CA ALA A 199 -16.44 10.64 7.47
C ALA A 199 -17.39 11.79 7.11
N GLU A 200 -18.70 11.63 7.30
CA GLU A 200 -19.70 12.72 7.15
C GLU A 200 -19.52 13.88 8.15
N ARG A 201 -18.78 13.70 9.24
CA ARG A 201 -18.58 14.74 10.27
C ARG A 201 -17.25 15.51 10.15
N ILE A 202 -16.30 15.01 9.37
CA ILE A 202 -14.95 15.59 9.30
C ILE A 202 -14.92 16.88 8.48
N PRO A 203 -14.44 18.01 9.04
CA PRO A 203 -14.25 19.23 8.25
C PRO A 203 -13.08 19.10 7.27
N ASN A 204 -13.04 19.95 6.24
CA ASN A 204 -11.85 20.09 5.40
C ASN A 204 -10.65 20.52 6.27
N VAL A 205 -9.51 19.83 6.13
CA VAL A 205 -8.30 20.12 6.91
C VAL A 205 -7.32 20.89 6.03
N PRO A 206 -7.04 22.18 6.32
CA PRO A 206 -6.21 23.02 5.47
C PRO A 206 -4.73 22.59 5.47
N ARG A 207 -4.05 22.82 4.33
CA ARG A 207 -2.64 22.45 4.08
C ARG A 207 -1.65 22.75 5.20
N ARG A 208 -1.80 23.90 5.86
CA ARG A 208 -0.90 24.35 6.94
C ARG A 208 -0.89 23.44 8.18
N LEU A 209 -1.88 22.56 8.31
CA LEU A 209 -2.03 21.63 9.44
C LEU A 209 -1.64 20.19 9.07
N GLY A 210 -1.12 19.97 7.86
CA GLY A 210 -0.66 18.65 7.40
C GLY A 210 0.82 18.40 7.68
N ILE A 211 1.16 17.17 8.03
CA ILE A 211 2.53 16.75 8.39
C ILE A 211 3.50 16.80 7.20
N ASP A 212 3.14 16.18 6.07
CA ASP A 212 4.12 15.78 5.05
C ASP A 212 3.62 15.96 3.60
N GLY A 213 2.81 16.99 3.37
CA GLY A 213 2.41 17.38 2.01
C GLY A 213 1.55 16.35 1.27
N MET A 214 1.03 15.33 1.95
CA MET A 214 0.08 14.41 1.36
C MET A 214 -1.33 14.99 1.43
N LEU A 215 -1.92 15.24 0.27
CA LEU A 215 -3.34 15.52 0.14
C LEU A 215 -4.09 14.17 0.22
N ILE A 216 -5.20 14.16 0.91
CA ILE A 216 -6.06 13.00 1.09
C ILE A 216 -7.47 13.44 0.72
N ASP A 217 -8.03 12.80 -0.30
CA ASP A 217 -9.39 13.06 -0.71
C ASP A 217 -10.30 11.99 -0.13
N VAL A 218 -11.32 12.42 0.62
CA VAL A 218 -12.36 11.55 1.17
C VAL A 218 -13.63 11.79 0.39
N GLU A 219 -14.05 10.78 -0.32
CA GLU A 219 -15.27 10.78 -1.10
C GLU A 219 -16.36 9.96 -0.42
N LEU A 220 -17.54 10.56 -0.33
CA LEU A 220 -18.73 10.00 0.25
C LEU A 220 -19.82 9.92 -0.81
N ARG A 221 -20.36 8.72 -1.02
CA ARG A 221 -21.53 8.51 -1.88
C ARG A 221 -22.63 7.82 -1.09
N ARG A 222 -23.85 8.34 -1.17
CA ARG A 222 -25.06 7.74 -0.57
C ARG A 222 -26.26 7.99 -1.46
N GLY A 223 -26.75 6.94 -2.13
CA GLY A 223 -27.74 7.09 -3.21
C GLY A 223 -27.23 8.08 -4.28
N GLU A 224 -28.01 9.13 -4.55
CA GLU A 224 -27.64 10.19 -5.50
C GLU A 224 -26.72 11.27 -4.90
N ARG A 225 -26.57 11.32 -3.57
CA ARG A 225 -25.70 12.30 -2.91
C ARG A 225 -24.24 11.90 -3.09
N HIS A 226 -23.44 12.85 -3.58
CA HIS A 226 -22.00 12.72 -3.70
C HIS A 226 -21.32 13.94 -3.07
N GLU A 227 -20.38 13.71 -2.17
CA GLU A 227 -19.59 14.74 -1.49
C GLU A 227 -18.11 14.35 -1.52
N THR A 228 -17.23 15.35 -1.69
CA THR A 228 -15.78 15.17 -1.62
C THR A 228 -15.22 16.13 -0.59
N ARG A 229 -14.30 15.64 0.24
CA ARG A 229 -13.60 16.41 1.27
C ARG A 229 -12.10 16.28 1.08
N GLU A 230 -11.41 17.38 1.31
CA GLU A 230 -9.96 17.46 1.16
C GLU A 230 -9.31 17.59 2.54
N LEU A 231 -8.42 16.65 2.85
CA LEU A 231 -7.68 16.59 4.10
C LEU A 231 -6.19 16.58 3.79
N TRP A 232 -5.41 17.43 4.44
CA TRP A 232 -3.96 17.28 4.42
C TRP A 232 -3.52 16.41 5.58
N SER A 233 -2.69 15.39 5.33
CA SER A 233 -2.22 14.35 6.28
C SER A 233 -2.27 14.82 7.74
N PRO A 234 -3.40 14.58 8.45
CA PRO A 234 -3.70 15.29 9.68
C PRO A 234 -2.88 14.73 10.85
N ARG A 235 -2.49 15.59 11.80
CA ARG A 235 -2.00 15.14 13.11
C ARG A 235 -3.16 14.88 14.06
N ALA A 236 -2.97 13.95 14.98
CA ALA A 236 -3.89 13.73 16.10
C ALA A 236 -4.15 15.02 16.90
N SER A 237 -3.14 15.89 17.06
CA SER A 237 -3.27 17.17 17.76
C SER A 237 -4.07 18.24 17.00
N ASP A 238 -4.01 18.22 15.67
CA ASP A 238 -4.48 19.33 14.84
C ASP A 238 -5.86 19.07 14.25
N ALA A 239 -6.15 17.80 13.94
CA ALA A 239 -7.44 17.35 13.42
C ALA A 239 -7.75 15.92 13.91
N PRO A 240 -8.09 15.74 15.20
CA PRO A 240 -8.23 14.43 15.85
C PRO A 240 -9.27 13.52 15.18
N GLU A 241 -10.39 14.08 14.72
CA GLU A 241 -11.45 13.32 14.04
C GLU A 241 -11.01 12.80 12.68
N ALA A 242 -10.31 13.64 11.91
CA ALA A 242 -9.74 13.26 10.61
C ALA A 242 -8.66 12.19 10.77
N PHE A 243 -7.77 12.38 11.76
CA PHE A 243 -6.76 11.41 12.11
C PHE A 243 -7.37 10.06 12.53
N ASP A 244 -8.39 10.06 13.39
CA ASP A 244 -9.03 8.83 13.85
C ASP A 244 -9.73 8.07 12.71
N LEU A 245 -10.38 8.77 11.77
CA LEU A 245 -10.94 8.12 10.58
C LEU A 245 -9.86 7.40 9.78
N LEU A 246 -8.77 8.09 9.43
CA LEU A 246 -7.70 7.52 8.61
C LEU A 246 -7.02 6.34 9.30
N ARG A 247 -6.83 6.45 10.61
CA ARG A 247 -6.32 5.36 11.46
C ARG A 247 -7.23 4.14 11.41
N ARG A 248 -8.55 4.30 11.50
CA ARG A 248 -9.51 3.18 11.42
C ARG A 248 -9.56 2.55 10.02
N ILE A 249 -9.53 3.37 8.96
CA ILE A 249 -9.51 2.87 7.58
C ILE A 249 -8.23 2.09 7.31
N HIS A 250 -7.08 2.60 7.77
CA HIS A 250 -5.82 1.89 7.69
C HIS A 250 -5.84 0.57 8.48
N ALA A 251 -6.34 0.58 9.72
CA ALA A 251 -6.46 -0.62 10.54
C ALA A 251 -7.37 -1.69 9.91
N LEU A 252 -8.53 -1.28 9.39
CA LEU A 252 -9.45 -2.16 8.66
C LEU A 252 -8.75 -2.76 7.43
N ALA A 253 -8.07 -1.91 6.64
CA ALA A 253 -7.34 -2.39 5.48
C ALA A 253 -6.22 -3.35 5.88
N TRP A 254 -5.49 -3.08 6.95
CA TRP A 254 -4.41 -3.94 7.42
C TRP A 254 -4.90 -5.33 7.81
N LEU A 255 -6.03 -5.43 8.51
CA LEU A 255 -6.61 -6.71 8.91
C LEU A 255 -7.08 -7.55 7.73
N ARG A 256 -7.67 -6.90 6.72
CA ARG A 256 -8.30 -7.58 5.59
C ARG A 256 -7.28 -7.93 4.51
N LEU A 257 -6.27 -7.09 4.31
CA LEU A 257 -5.27 -7.32 3.28
C LEU A 257 -4.28 -8.41 3.67
N THR A 258 -4.37 -9.55 3.00
CA THR A 258 -3.50 -10.72 3.22
C THR A 258 -2.32 -10.82 2.26
N LYS A 259 -2.44 -10.22 1.06
CA LYS A 259 -1.37 -10.23 0.06
C LYS A 259 -0.18 -9.37 0.48
N ARG A 260 1.03 -9.87 0.20
CA ARG A 260 2.28 -9.21 0.57
C ARG A 260 2.41 -7.82 -0.06
N GLU A 261 2.05 -7.69 -1.34
CA GLU A 261 2.13 -6.42 -2.07
C GLU A 261 1.19 -5.37 -1.48
N SER A 262 -0.03 -5.78 -1.10
CA SER A 262 -1.01 -4.90 -0.45
C SER A 262 -0.53 -4.42 0.91
N ARG A 263 0.05 -5.33 1.70
CA ARG A 263 0.61 -4.99 3.01
C ARG A 263 1.77 -4.02 2.87
N ARG A 264 2.70 -4.29 1.97
CA ARG A 264 3.81 -3.38 1.68
C ARG A 264 3.31 -1.98 1.29
N ARG A 265 2.21 -1.91 0.53
CA ARG A 265 1.62 -0.63 0.17
C ARG A 265 0.96 0.10 1.34
N LEU A 266 0.30 -0.61 2.25
CA LEU A 266 -0.20 -0.04 3.49
C LEU A 266 0.93 0.38 4.44
N GLU A 267 2.04 -0.35 4.48
CA GLU A 267 3.25 -0.02 5.25
C GLU A 267 3.87 1.29 4.76
N GLU A 268 3.91 1.48 3.45
CA GLU A 268 4.31 2.75 2.85
C GLU A 268 3.37 3.88 3.28
N LEU A 269 2.04 3.69 3.19
CA LEU A 269 1.06 4.68 3.68
C LEU A 269 1.18 4.99 5.17
N HIS A 270 1.46 3.99 5.99
CA HIS A 270 1.62 4.14 7.44
C HIS A 270 2.66 5.21 7.77
N SER A 271 3.77 5.21 7.02
CA SER A 271 4.87 6.15 7.18
C SER A 271 4.48 7.61 6.87
N TRP A 272 3.40 7.84 6.11
CA TRP A 272 2.89 9.18 5.75
C TRP A 272 1.79 9.70 6.67
N LEU A 273 1.16 8.81 7.45
CA LEU A 273 -0.07 9.10 8.17
C LEU A 273 0.13 9.28 9.68
N ASP A 274 1.38 9.29 10.16
CA ASP A 274 1.71 9.44 11.59
C ASP A 274 0.91 8.49 12.50
N LEU A 275 0.71 7.25 12.03
CA LEU A 275 -0.09 6.24 12.70
C LEU A 275 0.67 5.54 13.85
N GLY A 276 1.72 6.18 14.38
CA GLY A 276 2.64 5.61 15.35
C GLY A 276 3.74 4.76 14.71
N ALA A 277 4.44 3.98 15.56
CA ALA A 277 5.63 3.25 15.13
C ALA A 277 5.31 2.16 14.08
N PRO A 278 6.17 2.00 13.05
CA PRO A 278 5.99 0.99 12.01
C PRO A 278 6.44 -0.39 12.53
N VAL A 279 5.66 -0.96 13.46
CA VAL A 279 6.00 -2.17 14.20
C VAL A 279 4.87 -3.20 14.10
N GLU A 280 5.22 -4.47 13.92
CA GLU A 280 4.31 -5.62 13.85
C GLU A 280 4.86 -6.73 14.74
N ARG A 281 4.08 -7.15 15.73
CA ARG A 281 4.38 -8.33 16.54
C ARG A 281 3.97 -9.57 15.75
N LEU A 282 4.94 -10.41 15.40
CA LEU A 282 4.71 -11.68 14.69
C LEU A 282 4.52 -12.86 15.65
N GLY A 283 4.68 -12.63 16.97
CA GLY A 283 4.57 -13.67 17.99
C GLY A 283 5.71 -14.71 17.90
N GLY A 284 5.44 -15.91 18.39
CA GLY A 284 6.39 -17.02 18.41
C GLY A 284 7.23 -17.12 19.69
N VAL A 285 8.03 -18.20 19.76
CA VAL A 285 9.03 -18.43 20.82
C VAL A 285 10.35 -18.77 20.12
N PRO A 286 11.35 -17.86 20.13
CA PRO A 286 11.36 -16.55 20.78
C PRO A 286 10.39 -15.55 20.14
N PRO A 287 9.98 -14.49 20.87
CA PRO A 287 9.12 -13.45 20.33
C PRO A 287 9.80 -12.75 19.15
N VAL A 288 9.07 -12.61 18.04
CA VAL A 288 9.53 -11.93 16.83
C VAL A 288 8.76 -10.63 16.64
N VAL A 289 9.50 -9.54 16.48
CA VAL A 289 8.94 -8.22 16.14
C VAL A 289 9.56 -7.74 14.86
N ARG A 290 8.73 -7.29 13.92
CA ARG A 290 9.15 -6.71 12.66
C ARG A 290 8.97 -5.20 12.70
N MET A 291 9.96 -4.47 12.19
CA MET A 291 9.85 -3.04 11.90
C MET A 291 10.04 -2.80 10.40
N TRP A 292 9.43 -1.73 9.87
CA TRP A 292 9.53 -1.39 8.45
C TRP A 292 9.67 0.11 8.21
N GLY A 293 9.89 0.48 6.95
CA GLY A 293 9.84 1.89 6.52
C GLY A 293 11.09 2.66 6.94
N VAL A 294 10.91 3.91 7.36
CA VAL A 294 11.99 4.80 7.81
C VAL A 294 11.83 5.01 9.31
N LEU A 295 12.85 4.64 10.08
CA LEU A 295 12.81 4.79 11.54
C LEU A 295 13.42 6.13 11.94
N THR A 296 12.61 7.00 12.53
CA THR A 296 13.02 8.35 12.95
C THR A 296 12.89 8.52 14.45
N MET A 297 13.37 9.66 14.97
CA MET A 297 13.14 10.01 16.38
C MET A 297 11.70 10.36 16.70
N ARG A 298 10.82 10.58 15.71
CA ARG A 298 9.38 10.78 15.99
C ARG A 298 8.79 9.55 16.67
N GLU A 299 9.23 8.36 16.28
CA GLU A 299 8.72 7.10 16.82
C GLU A 299 9.54 6.58 18.02
N ALA A 300 10.46 7.38 18.57
CA ALA A 300 11.45 6.91 19.54
C ALA A 300 10.85 6.26 20.78
N GLU A 301 9.82 6.87 21.39
CA GLU A 301 9.17 6.32 22.59
C GLU A 301 8.51 4.97 22.30
N ALA A 302 7.82 4.86 21.17
CA ALA A 302 7.15 3.62 20.76
C ALA A 302 8.15 2.53 20.36
N ILE A 303 9.24 2.88 19.66
CA ILE A 303 10.35 1.96 19.37
C ILE A 303 10.99 1.48 20.68
N HIS A 304 11.28 2.39 21.60
CA HIS A 304 11.87 2.06 22.89
C HIS A 304 10.97 1.14 23.72
N ALA A 305 9.66 1.39 23.76
CA ALA A 305 8.69 0.51 24.43
C ALA A 305 8.74 -0.91 23.87
N VAL A 306 8.72 -1.05 22.54
CA VAL A 306 8.79 -2.33 21.84
C VAL A 306 10.11 -3.07 22.12
N LEU A 307 11.24 -2.36 22.09
CA LEU A 307 12.55 -2.95 22.43
C LEU A 307 12.61 -3.36 23.90
N GLY A 308 11.98 -2.59 24.79
CA GLY A 308 11.82 -2.88 26.21
C GLY A 308 11.00 -4.14 26.50
N GLU A 309 10.05 -4.50 25.64
CA GLU A 309 9.28 -5.75 25.75
C GLU A 309 10.09 -6.99 25.36
N LEU A 310 11.01 -6.86 24.40
CA LEU A 310 11.82 -7.98 23.90
C LEU A 310 13.06 -8.26 24.75
N THR A 311 13.60 -7.23 25.40
CA THR A 311 14.87 -7.32 26.16
C THR A 311 14.84 -8.21 27.40
N PRO A 312 13.72 -8.40 28.14
CA PRO A 312 13.68 -9.30 29.30
C PRO A 312 13.71 -10.79 28.92
N THR A 313 13.13 -11.14 27.77
CA THR A 313 12.95 -12.53 27.33
C THR A 313 13.96 -12.96 26.26
N GLY A 314 14.69 -12.00 25.69
CA GLY A 314 15.40 -12.22 24.44
C GLY A 314 14.40 -12.33 23.28
N GLY A 315 14.83 -11.97 22.09
CA GLY A 315 13.89 -11.91 20.97
C GLY A 315 14.58 -11.71 19.63
N VAL A 316 13.76 -11.81 18.59
CA VAL A 316 14.18 -11.52 17.22
C VAL A 316 13.57 -10.20 16.77
N LEU A 317 14.44 -9.27 16.39
CA LEU A 317 14.05 -8.00 15.79
C LEU A 317 14.29 -8.04 14.29
N ASP A 318 13.22 -8.09 13.50
CA ASP A 318 13.27 -8.12 12.05
C ASP A 318 13.20 -6.69 11.45
N LEU A 319 14.35 -6.20 11.00
CA LEU A 319 14.53 -4.93 10.30
C LEU A 319 14.72 -5.13 8.79
N SER A 320 14.39 -6.30 8.24
CA SER A 320 14.56 -6.60 6.81
C SER A 320 13.77 -5.66 5.90
N ASP A 321 12.68 -5.07 6.39
CA ASP A 321 11.87 -4.09 5.66
C ASP A 321 12.11 -2.63 6.08
N VAL A 322 13.16 -2.35 6.87
CA VAL A 322 13.61 -0.98 7.20
C VAL A 322 14.50 -0.40 6.11
N ASN A 323 14.08 0.70 5.49
CA ASN A 323 14.80 1.39 4.41
C ASN A 323 15.96 2.24 4.95
N SER A 324 15.74 2.89 6.09
CA SER A 324 16.75 3.72 6.74
C SER A 324 16.42 3.90 8.23
N ILE A 325 17.46 4.17 9.00
CA ILE A 325 17.38 4.52 10.42
C ILE A 325 18.07 5.88 10.55
N SER A 326 17.40 6.87 11.13
CA SER A 326 18.03 8.17 11.44
C SER A 326 19.21 7.99 12.40
N GLY A 327 20.17 8.92 12.35
CA GLY A 327 21.38 8.80 13.18
C GLY A 327 21.07 8.76 14.66
N GLU A 328 20.07 9.54 15.09
CA GLU A 328 19.59 9.63 16.45
C GLU A 328 18.78 8.38 16.85
N ALA A 329 17.89 7.88 15.98
CA ALA A 329 17.12 6.66 16.28
C ALA A 329 18.02 5.42 16.40
N LEU A 330 19.22 5.46 15.81
CA LEU A 330 20.20 4.39 15.91
C LEU A 330 20.63 4.12 17.35
N GLU A 331 20.65 5.16 18.20
CA GLU A 331 21.04 5.05 19.62
C GLU A 331 20.10 4.14 20.40
N LEU A 332 18.81 4.10 20.03
CA LEU A 332 17.80 3.23 20.66
C LEU A 332 18.13 1.74 20.53
N PHE A 333 18.87 1.36 19.48
CA PHE A 333 19.22 -0.03 19.23
C PHE A 333 20.48 -0.48 19.97
N VAL A 334 21.30 0.45 20.48
CA VAL A 334 22.58 0.11 21.15
C VAL A 334 22.31 -0.72 22.41
N ASP A 335 21.38 -0.28 23.24
CA ASP A 335 21.04 -0.97 24.48
C ASP A 335 20.35 -2.32 24.21
N ALA A 336 19.45 -2.32 23.22
CA ALA A 336 18.70 -3.51 22.80
C ALA A 336 19.60 -4.57 22.12
N ALA A 337 20.67 -4.14 21.43
CA ALA A 337 21.57 -5.01 20.68
C ALA A 337 22.13 -6.13 21.55
N SER A 338 22.50 -5.83 22.81
CA SER A 338 23.12 -6.79 23.71
C SER A 338 22.29 -8.07 23.98
N ARG A 339 20.97 -8.05 23.69
CA ARG A 339 20.04 -9.12 24.06
C ARG A 339 19.16 -9.63 22.92
N LEU A 340 19.20 -8.98 21.76
CA LEU A 340 18.34 -9.32 20.62
C LEU A 340 19.16 -9.90 19.47
N GLN A 341 18.54 -10.83 18.75
CA GLN A 341 19.04 -11.23 17.44
C GLN A 341 18.34 -10.38 16.39
N ILE A 342 19.11 -9.72 15.53
CA ILE A 342 18.59 -8.73 14.59
C ILE A 342 18.73 -9.25 13.18
N VAL A 343 17.62 -9.30 12.45
CA VAL A 343 17.61 -9.58 11.01
C VAL A 343 17.63 -8.24 10.29
N ALA A 344 18.57 -8.03 9.38
CA ALA A 344 18.65 -6.78 8.64
C ALA A 344 19.23 -6.98 7.24
N ARG A 345 18.74 -6.20 6.28
CA ARG A 345 19.34 -6.15 4.94
C ARG A 345 20.76 -5.58 4.99
N PRO A 346 21.61 -5.87 3.99
CA PRO A 346 23.04 -5.54 4.04
C PRO A 346 23.37 -4.08 4.37
N SER A 347 22.61 -3.12 3.84
CA SER A 347 22.80 -1.69 4.11
C SER A 347 22.54 -1.33 5.58
N VAL A 348 21.44 -1.82 6.15
CA VAL A 348 21.06 -1.59 7.55
C VAL A 348 22.01 -2.35 8.48
N ARG A 349 22.37 -3.59 8.14
CA ARG A 349 23.34 -4.38 8.89
C ARG A 349 24.70 -3.68 8.99
N ALA A 350 25.19 -3.13 7.87
CA ALA A 350 26.44 -2.39 7.84
C ALA A 350 26.35 -1.05 8.60
N LEU A 351 25.16 -0.45 8.69
CA LEU A 351 24.91 0.73 9.52
C LEU A 351 24.95 0.37 11.01
N LEU A 352 24.21 -0.66 11.42
CA LEU A 352 24.14 -1.15 12.80
C LEU A 352 25.51 -1.59 13.32
N GLY A 353 26.23 -2.42 12.55
CA GLY A 353 27.56 -2.89 12.98
C GLY A 353 28.59 -1.76 13.09
N ARG A 354 28.60 -0.80 12.15
CA ARG A 354 29.63 0.26 12.13
C ARG A 354 29.32 1.43 13.06
N ARG A 355 28.06 1.83 13.18
CA ARG A 355 27.67 3.05 13.90
C ARG A 355 27.03 2.77 15.25
N ALA A 356 26.27 1.68 15.40
CA ALA A 356 25.70 1.28 16.69
C ALA A 356 26.61 0.29 17.45
N GLY A 357 27.68 -0.21 16.81
CA GLY A 357 28.61 -1.15 17.43
C GLY A 357 28.00 -2.53 17.68
N ILE A 358 26.93 -2.90 16.99
CA ILE A 358 26.27 -4.20 17.18
C ILE A 358 27.19 -5.32 16.69
N PRO A 359 27.55 -6.30 17.52
CA PRO A 359 28.33 -7.47 17.14
C PRO A 359 27.77 -8.20 15.92
N SER A 360 28.65 -8.66 15.02
CA SER A 360 28.23 -9.43 13.84
C SER A 360 27.54 -10.75 14.20
N THR A 361 27.79 -11.31 15.39
CA THR A 361 27.11 -12.51 15.90
C THR A 361 25.63 -12.29 16.19
N GLN A 362 25.19 -11.04 16.31
CA GLN A 362 23.79 -10.66 16.56
C GLN A 362 23.08 -10.21 15.29
N LEU A 363 23.77 -10.18 14.14
CA LEU A 363 23.26 -9.64 12.89
C LEU A 363 23.12 -10.76 11.85
N HIS A 364 21.87 -11.11 11.54
CA HIS A 364 21.49 -12.26 10.70
C HIS A 364 20.91 -11.84 9.35
N GLU A 365 20.99 -12.72 8.36
CA GLU A 365 20.43 -12.48 7.03
C GLU A 365 18.97 -12.93 6.94
N SER A 366 18.59 -13.91 7.76
CA SER A 366 17.23 -14.43 7.79
C SER A 366 16.67 -14.57 9.21
N ARG A 367 15.34 -14.53 9.30
CA ARG A 367 14.62 -14.83 10.55
C ARG A 367 14.91 -16.24 11.07
N ALA A 368 15.08 -17.21 10.18
CA ALA A 368 15.36 -18.59 10.58
C ALA A 368 16.70 -18.69 11.32
N GLU A 369 17.74 -18.02 10.82
CA GLU A 369 19.06 -17.95 11.49
C GLU A 369 18.98 -17.26 12.85
N ALA A 370 18.31 -16.10 12.90
CA ALA A 370 18.16 -15.35 14.14
C ALA A 370 17.40 -16.16 15.21
N ILE A 371 16.31 -16.84 14.82
CA ILE A 371 15.55 -17.72 15.71
C ILE A 371 16.44 -18.86 16.22
N ALA A 372 17.14 -19.54 15.31
CA ALA A 372 18.04 -20.63 15.67
C ALA A 372 19.10 -20.19 16.69
N ALA A 373 19.66 -18.99 16.53
CA ALA A 373 20.66 -18.42 17.42
C ALA A 373 20.13 -18.07 18.83
N VAL A 374 18.83 -17.77 18.99
CA VAL A 374 18.23 -17.58 20.32
C VAL A 374 17.94 -18.93 21.00
N THR A 375 17.59 -19.95 20.21
CA THR A 375 17.15 -21.25 20.72
C THR A 375 18.29 -22.25 20.97
N ALA A 376 19.48 -21.98 20.43
CA ALA A 376 20.69 -22.77 20.61
C ALA A 376 21.37 -22.45 21.95
#